data_AF-A0A0J8R227-F1
#
_entry.id   AF-A0A0J8R227-F1
#
_cell.length_a   1.000
_cell.length_b   1.000
_cell.length_c   1.000
_cell.angle_alpha   90.00
_cell.angle_beta   90.00
_cell.angle_gamma   90.00
#
_symmetry.space_group_name_H-M   'P 1'
#
loop_
_entity.id
_entity.type
_entity.pdbx_description
1 polymer ?
#
loop_
_entity_poly.entity_id
_entity_poly.type
_entity_poly.pdbx_seq_one_letter_code
_entity_poly.pdbx_strand_id
1 'polypeptide(L)'
;MALYMVENIRYNFDPFEQYIHCTQVMQAECLATAYRLWRRQWKGLGKEYCAGALVWQMNDCWPVTSWAIADYYLRPKHAYYAVRRELAPIIVGLKRPMGEASNAGPDMRKIDIWASNFTLETKEVQVVVKIFDIVTGEEIHVETLFDSFVLEQNQSTEITQYKIPPSIGDKEGTTFHLVIAAYLFESGEQIARSINWQKPS
;
A
#
# COMPACT_ATOMS: atom_id res chain seq x y z
N MET A 1 -1.56 -16.92 9.01
CA MET A 1 -2.74 -16.03 8.84
C MET A 1 -3.36 -15.67 10.19
N ALA A 2 -3.73 -16.63 11.04
CA ALA A 2 -4.34 -16.34 12.35
C ALA A 2 -3.55 -15.33 13.23
N LEU A 3 -2.21 -15.41 13.25
CA LEU A 3 -1.38 -14.48 14.04
C LEU A 3 -1.47 -13.02 13.56
N TYR A 4 -1.47 -12.76 12.24
CA TYR A 4 -1.63 -11.41 11.69
C TYR A 4 -3.01 -10.81 12.03
N MET A 5 -4.06 -11.64 12.05
CA MET A 5 -5.41 -11.22 12.42
C MET A 5 -5.46 -10.78 13.88
N VAL A 6 -4.87 -11.57 14.80
CA VAL A 6 -4.81 -11.27 16.24
C VAL A 6 -3.96 -10.02 16.52
N GLU A 7 -2.86 -9.85 15.79
CA GLU A 7 -1.94 -8.71 15.99
C GLU A 7 -2.46 -7.40 15.38
N ASN A 8 -3.22 -7.43 14.29
CA ASN A 8 -3.57 -6.21 13.53
C ASN A 8 -5.07 -5.89 13.50
N ILE A 9 -5.96 -6.79 13.91
CA ILE A 9 -7.40 -6.56 13.80
C ILE A 9 -8.08 -7.00 15.11
N ARG A 10 -8.72 -6.07 15.82
CA ARG A 10 -9.63 -6.43 16.91
C ARG A 10 -10.86 -7.08 16.30
N TYR A 11 -11.05 -8.38 16.51
CA TYR A 11 -12.23 -9.10 16.05
C TYR A 11 -12.87 -9.86 17.22
N ASN A 12 -14.19 -9.95 17.18
CA ASN A 12 -14.94 -10.90 17.99
C ASN A 12 -15.45 -12.02 17.07
N PHE A 13 -15.66 -13.20 17.65
CA PHE A 13 -16.31 -14.31 16.95
C PHE A 13 -17.83 -14.15 16.85
N ASP A 14 -18.40 -13.24 17.66
CA ASP A 14 -19.83 -12.95 17.73
C ASP A 14 -20.04 -11.44 17.53
N PRO A 15 -20.82 -11.02 16.51
CA PRO A 15 -21.49 -11.83 15.50
C PRO A 15 -20.50 -12.48 14.51
N PHE A 16 -20.83 -13.67 14.00
CA PHE A 16 -19.95 -14.45 13.10
C PHE A 16 -19.58 -13.68 11.82
N GLU A 17 -20.46 -12.80 11.37
CA GLU A 17 -20.25 -11.87 10.26
C GLU A 17 -19.02 -10.99 10.46
N GLN A 18 -18.72 -10.59 11.71
CA GLN A 18 -17.51 -9.82 12.04
C GLN A 18 -16.26 -10.64 11.76
N TYR A 19 -16.24 -11.92 12.15
CA TYR A 19 -15.13 -12.82 11.86
C TYR A 19 -14.93 -13.01 10.35
N ILE A 20 -16.01 -13.23 9.59
CA ILE A 20 -15.94 -13.33 8.11
C ILE A 20 -15.37 -12.05 7.51
N HIS A 21 -15.85 -10.88 7.94
CA HIS A 21 -15.36 -9.61 7.42
C HIS A 21 -13.87 -9.41 7.71
N CYS A 22 -13.44 -9.61 8.97
CA CYS A 22 -12.06 -9.43 9.38
C CYS A 22 -11.10 -10.39 8.65
N THR A 23 -11.51 -11.65 8.41
CA THR A 23 -10.68 -12.61 7.66
C THR A 23 -10.53 -12.22 6.20
N GLN A 24 -11.57 -11.69 5.56
CA GLN A 24 -11.47 -11.18 4.18
C GLN A 24 -10.60 -9.92 4.08
N VAL A 25 -10.71 -8.99 5.04
CA VAL A 25 -9.84 -7.80 5.11
C VAL A 25 -8.38 -8.21 5.27
N MET A 26 -8.08 -9.15 6.17
CA MET A 26 -6.74 -9.69 6.33
C MET A 26 -6.21 -10.28 5.00
N GLN A 27 -6.99 -11.14 4.33
CA GLN A 27 -6.58 -11.72 3.05
C GLN A 27 -6.25 -10.62 2.03
N ALA A 28 -7.08 -9.58 1.96
CA ALA A 28 -6.89 -8.45 1.07
C ALA A 28 -5.62 -7.65 1.38
N GLU A 29 -5.32 -7.39 2.65
CA GLU A 29 -4.10 -6.67 3.06
C GLU A 29 -2.83 -7.48 2.79
N CYS A 30 -2.85 -8.79 3.07
CA CYS A 30 -1.72 -9.67 2.81
C CYS A 30 -1.39 -9.69 1.32
N LEU A 31 -2.40 -9.91 0.46
CA LEU A 31 -2.21 -9.93 -0.98
C LEU A 31 -1.80 -8.55 -1.51
N ALA A 32 -2.43 -7.47 -1.04
CA ALA A 32 -2.05 -6.12 -1.44
C ALA A 32 -0.57 -5.85 -1.14
N THR A 33 -0.13 -6.16 0.09
CA THR A 33 1.25 -5.95 0.51
C THR A 33 2.22 -6.78 -0.32
N ALA A 34 1.91 -8.06 -0.56
CA ALA A 34 2.76 -8.95 -1.33
C ALA A 34 2.91 -8.47 -2.79
N TYR A 35 1.80 -8.21 -3.48
CA TYR A 35 1.81 -7.71 -4.86
C TYR A 35 2.58 -6.41 -4.98
N ARG A 36 2.37 -5.47 -4.07
CA ARG A 36 3.05 -4.17 -4.09
C ARG A 36 4.56 -4.30 -3.93
N LEU A 37 5.01 -5.14 -2.99
CA LEU A 37 6.43 -5.35 -2.71
C LEU A 37 7.11 -6.17 -3.81
N TRP A 38 6.45 -7.19 -4.37
CA TRP A 38 6.98 -7.95 -5.50
C TRP A 38 7.08 -7.08 -6.76
N ARG A 39 6.05 -6.29 -7.07
CA ARG A 39 6.10 -5.35 -8.20
C ARG A 39 7.20 -4.29 -8.04
N ARG A 40 7.44 -3.80 -6.82
CA ARG A 40 8.58 -2.89 -6.51
C ARG A 40 9.94 -3.50 -6.88
N GLN A 41 10.07 -4.83 -6.89
CA GLN A 41 11.32 -5.53 -7.22
C GLN A 41 11.56 -5.67 -8.73
N TRP A 42 10.60 -5.32 -9.59
CA TRP A 42 10.82 -5.18 -11.02
C TRP A 42 11.39 -3.79 -11.32
N LYS A 43 12.71 -3.65 -11.36
CA LYS A 43 13.42 -2.35 -11.47
C LYS A 43 14.00 -2.09 -12.87
N GLY A 44 13.45 -2.73 -13.90
CA GLY A 44 13.90 -2.61 -15.28
C GLY A 44 15.02 -3.56 -15.67
N LEU A 45 15.56 -3.35 -16.88
CA LEU A 45 16.50 -4.25 -17.53
C LEU A 45 17.80 -4.40 -16.70
N GLY A 46 18.19 -5.63 -16.42
CA GLY A 46 19.35 -5.99 -15.58
C GLY A 46 19.12 -5.85 -14.07
N LYS A 47 17.88 -5.55 -13.62
CA LYS A 47 17.48 -5.42 -12.22
C LYS A 47 16.12 -6.09 -11.95
N GLU A 48 15.89 -7.24 -12.57
CA GLU A 48 14.64 -8.02 -12.55
C GLU A 48 14.54 -8.97 -11.34
N TYR A 49 14.57 -8.45 -10.12
CA TYR A 49 14.57 -9.31 -8.92
C TYR A 49 13.25 -10.08 -8.72
N CYS A 50 12.13 -9.55 -9.20
CA CYS A 50 10.85 -10.27 -9.28
C CYS A 50 10.11 -9.86 -10.57
N ALA A 51 9.85 -10.83 -11.44
CA ALA A 51 9.24 -10.61 -12.76
C ALA A 51 7.78 -11.09 -12.88
N GLY A 52 7.18 -11.54 -11.78
CA GLY A 52 5.81 -12.04 -11.82
C GLY A 52 5.26 -12.38 -10.44
N ALA A 53 3.94 -12.27 -10.31
CA ALA A 53 3.18 -12.68 -9.14
C ALA A 53 1.89 -13.36 -9.60
N LEU A 54 1.73 -14.63 -9.22
CA LEU A 54 0.52 -15.41 -9.51
C LEU A 54 -0.26 -15.61 -8.22
N VAL A 55 -1.56 -15.33 -8.25
CA VAL A 55 -2.42 -15.54 -7.08
C VAL A 55 -2.74 -17.02 -6.92
N TRP A 56 -2.43 -17.56 -5.75
CA TRP A 56 -3.10 -18.76 -5.26
C TRP A 56 -4.22 -18.32 -4.31
N GLN A 57 -5.50 -18.42 -4.68
CA GLN A 57 -6.06 -18.96 -5.93
C GLN A 57 -7.08 -17.97 -6.54
N MET A 58 -7.41 -18.14 -7.82
CA MET A 58 -8.35 -17.25 -8.50
C MET A 58 -9.79 -17.47 -8.05
N ASN A 59 -10.29 -18.70 -8.17
CA ASN A 59 -11.70 -19.08 -7.94
C ASN A 59 -11.84 -20.40 -7.16
N ASP A 60 -13.08 -20.76 -6.83
CA ASP A 60 -13.46 -22.03 -6.20
C ASP A 60 -14.27 -22.92 -7.15
N CYS A 61 -14.12 -24.24 -7.02
CA CYS A 61 -14.91 -25.23 -7.78
C CYS A 61 -16.18 -25.71 -7.04
N TRP A 62 -16.37 -25.34 -5.78
CA TRP A 62 -17.54 -25.62 -4.95
C TRP A 62 -17.60 -24.64 -3.75
N PRO A 63 -18.74 -24.47 -3.06
CA PRO A 63 -18.84 -23.58 -1.90
C PRO A 63 -17.95 -24.04 -0.73
N VAL A 64 -16.87 -23.30 -0.44
CA VAL A 64 -15.88 -23.68 0.57
C VAL A 64 -15.14 -22.46 1.13
N THR A 65 -14.51 -22.61 2.29
CA THR A 65 -13.49 -21.68 2.79
C THR A 65 -12.15 -21.97 2.13
N SER A 66 -11.60 -21.01 1.37
CA SER A 66 -10.39 -21.18 0.58
C SER A 66 -9.58 -19.89 0.43
N TRP A 67 -8.47 -19.97 -0.30
CA TRP A 67 -7.66 -18.82 -0.71
C TRP A 67 -8.21 -18.06 -1.91
N ALA A 68 -9.38 -18.43 -2.44
CA ALA A 68 -9.88 -17.84 -3.68
C ALA A 68 -10.16 -16.35 -3.49
N ILE A 69 -9.85 -15.55 -4.50
CA ILE A 69 -10.21 -14.13 -4.52
C ILE A 69 -11.61 -13.89 -5.10
N ALA A 70 -12.19 -14.86 -5.81
CA ALA A 70 -13.61 -14.95 -6.16
C ALA A 70 -14.19 -16.28 -5.66
N ASP A 71 -15.39 -16.27 -5.07
CA ASP A 71 -16.01 -17.50 -4.58
C ASP A 71 -16.60 -18.38 -5.70
N TYR A 72 -17.18 -19.52 -5.34
CA TYR A 72 -17.81 -20.46 -6.27
C TYR A 72 -18.92 -19.81 -7.13
N TYR A 73 -19.65 -18.84 -6.59
CA TYR A 73 -20.69 -18.11 -7.30
C TYR A 73 -20.13 -16.91 -8.09
N LEU A 74 -18.82 -16.85 -8.29
CA LEU A 74 -18.08 -15.79 -8.96
C LEU A 74 -18.23 -14.42 -8.28
N ARG A 75 -18.52 -14.40 -6.98
CA ARG A 75 -18.60 -13.15 -6.22
C ARG A 75 -17.19 -12.71 -5.83
N PRO A 76 -16.75 -11.50 -6.20
CA PRO A 76 -15.43 -11.00 -5.85
C PRO A 76 -15.34 -10.76 -4.33
N LYS A 77 -14.33 -11.36 -3.69
CA LYS A 77 -13.98 -11.09 -2.28
C LYS A 77 -13.18 -9.79 -2.18
N HIS A 78 -12.99 -9.28 -0.97
CA HIS A 78 -12.17 -8.07 -0.72
C HIS A 78 -10.77 -8.16 -1.37
N ALA A 79 -10.18 -9.36 -1.34
CA ALA A 79 -8.89 -9.65 -1.97
C ALA A 79 -8.86 -9.39 -3.48
N TYR A 80 -9.96 -9.62 -4.21
CA TYR A 80 -10.02 -9.35 -5.64
C TYR A 80 -9.82 -7.86 -5.94
N TYR A 81 -10.52 -7.00 -5.20
CA TYR A 81 -10.42 -5.55 -5.37
C TYR A 81 -9.04 -5.03 -4.96
N ALA A 82 -8.46 -5.59 -3.89
CA ALA A 82 -7.11 -5.27 -3.46
C ALA A 82 -6.07 -5.62 -4.54
N VAL A 83 -6.11 -6.85 -5.08
CA VAL A 83 -5.21 -7.29 -6.16
C VAL A 83 -5.42 -6.44 -7.42
N ARG A 84 -6.67 -6.16 -7.81
CA ARG A 84 -6.98 -5.27 -8.96
C ARG A 84 -6.33 -3.90 -8.81
N ARG A 85 -6.35 -3.31 -7.60
CA ARG A 85 -5.72 -2.01 -7.34
C ARG A 85 -4.20 -2.09 -7.43
N GLU A 86 -3.58 -3.12 -6.85
CA GLU A 86 -2.11 -3.27 -6.91
C GLU A 86 -1.59 -3.63 -8.31
N LEU A 87 -2.44 -4.20 -9.17
CA LEU A 87 -2.14 -4.50 -10.57
C LEU A 87 -2.36 -3.33 -11.53
N ALA A 88 -2.77 -2.16 -11.04
CA ALA A 88 -2.95 -0.96 -11.87
C ALA A 88 -1.68 -0.66 -12.71
N PRO A 89 -1.81 -0.19 -13.97
CA PRO A 89 -0.66 0.07 -14.84
C PRO A 89 0.33 1.07 -14.25
N ILE A 90 -0.19 2.10 -13.57
CA ILE A 90 0.62 3.07 -12.83
C ILE A 90 0.19 3.02 -11.37
N ILE A 91 1.17 2.89 -10.47
CA ILE A 91 0.93 2.85 -9.03
C ILE A 91 2.04 3.58 -8.29
N VAL A 92 1.68 4.26 -7.21
CA VAL A 92 2.63 4.78 -6.21
C VAL A 92 2.54 3.90 -4.96
N GLY A 93 3.67 3.58 -4.34
CA GLY A 93 3.75 2.77 -3.15
C GLY A 93 4.38 3.53 -1.99
N LEU A 94 3.93 3.19 -0.79
CA LEU A 94 4.46 3.72 0.47
C LEU A 94 4.81 2.58 1.41
N LYS A 95 5.98 2.69 2.07
CA LYS A 95 6.42 1.73 3.08
C LYS A 95 7.26 2.44 4.14
N ARG A 96 6.96 2.19 5.41
CA ARG A 96 7.85 2.58 6.51
C ARG A 96 9.07 1.65 6.54
N PRO A 97 10.31 2.16 6.46
CA PRO A 97 11.50 1.32 6.57
C PRO A 97 11.60 0.80 8.02
N MET A 98 12.30 -0.33 8.19
CA MET A 98 12.59 -0.82 9.54
C MET A 98 13.64 0.08 10.20
N GLY A 99 13.56 0.27 11.51
CA GLY A 99 14.62 0.95 12.25
C GLY A 99 15.94 0.18 12.20
N GLU A 100 17.05 0.86 12.48
CA GLU A 100 18.41 0.34 12.27
C GLU A 100 18.83 -0.72 13.31
N ALA A 101 18.16 -0.78 14.47
CA ALA A 101 18.46 -1.80 15.49
C ALA A 101 17.76 -3.13 15.17
N SER A 102 18.37 -4.25 15.58
CA SER A 102 17.88 -5.61 15.29
C SER A 102 16.44 -5.88 15.78
N ASN A 103 15.99 -5.12 16.79
CA ASN A 103 14.65 -5.22 17.38
C ASN A 103 13.82 -3.95 17.17
N ALA A 104 14.29 -3.00 16.34
CA ALA A 104 13.56 -1.79 16.09
C ALA A 104 12.33 -2.10 15.23
N GLY A 105 11.19 -1.55 15.64
CA GLY A 105 10.00 -1.49 14.79
C GLY A 105 10.21 -0.58 13.57
N PRO A 106 9.16 -0.39 12.75
CA PRO A 106 9.21 0.55 11.64
C PRO A 106 9.52 1.97 12.10
N ASP A 107 10.31 2.70 11.32
CA ASP A 107 10.55 4.13 11.55
C ASP A 107 9.25 4.91 11.29
N MET A 108 8.76 5.57 12.34
CA MET A 108 7.47 6.24 12.33
C MET A 108 7.52 7.63 11.66
N ARG A 109 8.70 8.09 11.25
CA ARG A 109 8.89 9.37 10.55
C ARG A 109 9.49 9.24 9.16
N LYS A 110 10.03 8.07 8.79
CA LYS A 110 10.52 7.81 7.44
C LYS A 110 9.48 7.04 6.62
N ILE A 111 9.33 7.41 5.35
CA ILE A 111 8.49 6.73 4.38
C ILE A 111 9.27 6.56 3.08
N ASP A 112 9.51 5.33 2.68
CA ASP A 112 9.96 5.04 1.32
C ASP A 112 8.80 5.26 0.36
N ILE A 113 9.03 6.09 -0.65
CA ILE A 113 8.11 6.38 -1.75
C ILE A 113 8.72 5.83 -3.03
N TRP A 114 7.95 5.02 -3.74
CA TRP A 114 8.31 4.54 -5.07
C TRP A 114 7.10 4.61 -5.99
N ALA A 115 7.33 4.54 -7.29
CA ALA A 115 6.27 4.36 -8.26
C ALA A 115 6.64 3.24 -9.24
N SER A 116 5.61 2.62 -9.80
CA SER A 116 5.76 1.65 -10.87
C SER A 116 4.95 2.12 -12.07
N ASN A 117 5.62 2.23 -13.21
CA ASN A 117 5.00 2.48 -14.50
C ASN A 117 5.15 1.20 -15.33
N PHE A 118 4.07 0.44 -15.45
CA PHE A 118 3.99 -0.77 -16.27
C PHE A 118 3.33 -0.53 -17.63
N THR A 119 3.23 0.73 -18.04
CA THR A 119 2.87 1.08 -19.42
C THR A 119 4.10 1.02 -20.32
N LEU A 120 3.89 1.17 -21.63
CA LEU A 120 4.95 1.17 -22.64
C LEU A 120 5.43 2.58 -22.99
N GLU A 121 5.04 3.58 -22.20
CA GLU A 121 5.40 4.98 -22.41
C GLU A 121 6.05 5.52 -21.14
N THR A 122 7.13 6.28 -21.31
CA THR A 122 7.69 7.06 -20.20
C THR A 122 6.72 8.18 -19.83
N LYS A 123 6.53 8.38 -18.54
CA LYS A 123 5.55 9.31 -17.96
C LYS A 123 6.26 10.38 -17.15
N GLU A 124 5.91 11.64 -17.37
CA GLU A 124 6.38 12.75 -16.55
C GLU A 124 5.27 13.14 -15.57
N VAL A 125 5.56 13.06 -14.27
CA VAL A 125 4.55 13.22 -13.22
C VAL A 125 5.00 14.18 -12.14
N GLN A 126 4.03 14.89 -11.56
CA GLN A 126 4.23 15.60 -10.30
C GLN A 126 4.01 14.63 -9.13
N VAL A 127 4.86 14.70 -8.11
CA VAL A 127 4.76 13.86 -6.91
C VAL A 127 4.38 14.75 -5.73
N VAL A 128 3.22 14.48 -5.13
CA VAL A 128 2.69 15.24 -4.00
C VAL A 128 2.47 14.32 -2.81
N VAL A 129 2.92 14.76 -1.64
CA VAL A 129 2.61 14.11 -0.35
C VAL A 129 1.62 14.97 0.42
N LYS A 130 0.67 14.29 1.05
CA LYS A 130 -0.30 14.89 1.97
C LYS A 130 -0.32 14.14 3.28
N ILE A 131 -0.49 14.86 4.38
CA ILE A 131 -0.62 14.29 5.73
C ILE A 131 -1.95 14.73 6.31
N PHE A 132 -2.69 13.76 6.83
CA PHE A 132 -4.01 13.97 7.42
C PHE A 132 -4.02 13.50 8.87
N ASP A 133 -4.79 14.19 9.69
CA ASP A 133 -5.14 13.73 11.04
C ASP A 133 -6.38 12.82 10.96
N ILE A 134 -6.29 11.60 11.48
CA ILE A 134 -7.42 10.67 11.47
C ILE A 134 -8.52 11.04 12.47
N VAL A 135 -8.17 11.73 13.56
CA VAL A 135 -9.09 12.13 14.64
C VAL A 135 -9.90 13.34 14.20
N THR A 136 -9.27 14.35 13.62
CA THR A 136 -9.96 15.56 13.17
C THR A 136 -10.45 15.46 11.72
N GLY A 137 -9.81 14.61 10.91
CA GLY A 137 -10.06 14.52 9.46
C GLY A 137 -9.41 15.65 8.65
N GLU A 138 -8.62 16.53 9.29
CA GLU A 138 -8.03 17.69 8.64
C GLU A 138 -6.76 17.33 7.85
N GLU A 139 -6.55 18.03 6.74
CA GLU A 139 -5.28 18.04 6.00
C GLU A 139 -4.29 18.93 6.74
N ILE A 140 -3.31 18.33 7.39
CA ILE A 140 -2.32 19.05 8.21
C ILE A 140 -1.19 19.61 7.34
N HIS A 141 -0.85 18.89 6.27
CA HIS A 141 0.33 19.22 5.46
C HIS A 141 0.17 18.76 4.01
N VAL A 142 0.65 19.59 3.09
CA VAL A 142 0.77 19.29 1.67
C VAL A 142 2.14 19.75 1.19
N GLU A 143 2.80 18.89 0.45
CA GLU A 143 4.13 19.16 -0.08
C GLU A 143 4.27 18.55 -1.47
N THR A 144 4.57 19.39 -2.45
CA THR A 144 5.02 18.93 -3.76
C THR A 144 6.49 18.56 -3.62
N LEU A 145 6.79 17.26 -3.67
CA LEU A 145 8.16 16.76 -3.58
C LEU A 145 8.93 16.99 -4.89
N PHE A 146 8.22 16.84 -6.01
CA PHE A 146 8.76 17.02 -7.35
C PHE A 146 7.68 17.63 -8.24
N ASP A 147 7.96 18.78 -8.86
CA ASP A 147 7.10 19.38 -9.88
C ASP A 147 7.12 18.56 -11.18
N SER A 148 8.25 17.91 -11.46
CA SER A 148 8.42 16.96 -12.55
C SER A 148 9.35 15.82 -12.09
N PHE A 149 8.88 14.59 -12.30
CA PHE A 149 9.61 13.36 -12.06
C PHE A 149 9.33 12.37 -13.21
N VAL A 150 10.38 11.79 -13.78
CA VAL A 150 10.26 10.88 -14.90
C VAL A 150 10.11 9.44 -14.41
N LEU A 151 9.00 8.81 -14.78
CA LEU A 151 8.73 7.39 -14.61
C LEU A 151 8.96 6.67 -15.94
N GLU A 152 10.12 6.03 -16.07
CA GLU A 152 10.43 5.21 -17.23
C GLU A 152 9.40 4.09 -17.43
N GLN A 153 9.18 3.74 -18.69
CA GLN A 153 8.28 2.65 -19.08
C GLN A 153 8.68 1.29 -18.49
N ASN A 154 7.68 0.46 -18.23
CA ASN A 154 7.81 -0.93 -17.79
C ASN A 154 8.81 -1.16 -16.65
N GLN A 155 8.84 -0.32 -15.61
CA GLN A 155 9.67 -0.55 -14.42
C GLN A 155 9.13 0.13 -13.15
N SER A 156 9.70 -0.27 -12.01
CA SER A 156 9.56 0.41 -10.73
C SER A 156 10.77 1.26 -10.42
N THR A 157 10.52 2.48 -9.94
CA THR A 157 11.53 3.48 -9.62
C THR A 157 11.34 3.97 -8.19
N GLU A 158 12.42 3.93 -7.41
CA GLU A 158 12.45 4.56 -6.08
C GLU A 158 12.46 6.08 -6.27
N ILE A 159 11.50 6.78 -5.67
CA ILE A 159 11.38 8.24 -5.79
C ILE A 159 12.22 8.91 -4.71
N THR A 160 11.90 8.66 -3.45
CA THR A 160 12.62 9.25 -2.31
C THR A 160 12.27 8.53 -1.00
N GLN A 161 13.07 8.80 0.04
CA GLN A 161 12.70 8.50 1.42
C GLN A 161 12.25 9.79 2.10
N TYR A 162 10.93 9.99 2.17
CA TYR A 162 10.32 11.15 2.80
C TYR A 162 10.47 11.10 4.31
N LYS A 163 10.83 12.23 4.92
CA LYS A 163 10.88 12.39 6.38
C LYS A 163 9.79 13.35 6.81
N ILE A 164 8.89 12.89 7.69
CA ILE A 164 7.85 13.74 8.26
C ILE A 164 8.54 14.90 9.02
N PRO A 165 8.20 16.16 8.68
CA PRO A 165 8.75 17.34 9.36
C PRO A 165 8.57 17.27 10.88
N PRO A 166 9.58 17.69 11.68
CA PRO A 166 9.48 17.61 13.13
C PRO A 166 8.34 18.40 13.77
N SER A 167 7.86 19.42 13.06
CA SER A 167 6.70 20.24 13.43
C SER A 167 5.36 19.53 13.32
N ILE A 168 5.29 18.34 12.70
CA ILE A 168 4.05 17.61 12.45
C ILE A 168 3.97 16.38 13.38
N GLY A 169 2.89 16.31 14.15
CA GLY A 169 2.65 15.30 15.20
C GLY A 169 2.31 15.95 16.55
N ASP A 170 2.05 15.15 17.57
CA ASP A 170 1.72 15.68 18.90
C ASP A 170 2.94 16.29 19.59
N LYS A 171 2.72 17.01 20.71
CA LYS A 171 3.78 17.59 21.56
C LYS A 171 4.80 16.56 22.07
N GLU A 172 4.41 15.28 22.14
CA GLU A 172 5.27 14.16 22.51
C GLU A 172 6.04 13.56 21.30
N GLY A 173 5.85 14.11 20.10
CA GLY A 173 6.47 13.67 18.86
C GLY A 173 5.81 12.46 18.20
N THR A 174 4.69 11.98 18.76
CA THR A 174 3.90 10.86 18.24
C THR A 174 3.20 11.21 16.93
N THR A 175 3.23 10.26 16.00
CA THR A 175 2.59 10.39 14.69
C THR A 175 1.41 9.43 14.53
N PHE A 176 0.95 8.78 15.62
CA PHE A 176 0.01 7.65 15.60
C PHE A 176 -1.32 7.93 14.93
N HIS A 177 -1.81 9.16 15.06
CA HIS A 177 -3.03 9.64 14.45
C HIS A 177 -2.85 10.12 13.00
N LEU A 178 -1.61 10.13 12.47
CA LEU A 178 -1.29 10.66 11.15
C LEU A 178 -1.37 9.59 10.06
N VAL A 179 -2.07 9.95 8.98
CA VAL A 179 -2.16 9.19 7.75
C VAL A 179 -1.41 9.93 6.66
N ILE A 180 -0.54 9.22 5.94
CA ILE A 180 0.27 9.80 4.87
C ILE A 180 -0.23 9.27 3.54
N ALA A 181 -0.47 10.17 2.60
CA ALA A 181 -0.85 9.84 1.25
C ALA A 181 0.16 10.41 0.25
N ALA A 182 0.45 9.64 -0.79
CA ALA A 182 1.24 10.07 -1.93
C ALA A 182 0.36 10.02 -3.18
N TYR A 183 0.52 11.03 -4.01
CA TYR A 183 -0.24 11.24 -5.24
C TYR A 183 0.72 11.46 -6.40
N LEU A 184 0.36 10.91 -7.55
CA LEU A 184 1.00 11.21 -8.83
C LEU A 184 0.00 11.96 -9.71
N PHE A 185 0.43 13.08 -10.28
CA PHE A 185 -0.35 13.84 -11.24
C PHE A 185 0.34 13.90 -12.59
N GLU A 186 -0.40 13.67 -13.67
CA GLU A 186 0.05 13.88 -15.05
C GLU A 186 -0.84 14.96 -15.67
N SER A 187 -0.24 16.07 -16.14
CA SER A 187 -0.98 17.20 -16.71
C SER A 187 -2.12 17.75 -15.83
N GLY A 188 -1.95 17.68 -14.50
CA GLY A 188 -2.95 18.11 -13.51
C GLY A 188 -4.01 17.06 -13.15
N GLU A 189 -4.05 15.90 -13.82
CA GLU A 189 -4.95 14.80 -13.47
C GLU A 189 -4.27 13.79 -12.53
N GLN A 190 -4.98 13.37 -11.48
CA GLN A 190 -4.47 12.39 -10.51
C GLN A 190 -4.50 10.97 -11.10
N ILE A 191 -3.36 10.46 -11.54
CA ILE A 191 -3.24 9.13 -12.17
C ILE A 191 -3.02 7.99 -11.17
N ALA A 192 -2.46 8.27 -10.00
CA ALA A 192 -2.26 7.25 -8.96
C ALA A 192 -2.26 7.87 -7.56
N ARG A 193 -2.68 7.07 -6.57
CA ARG A 193 -2.56 7.42 -5.16
C ARG A 193 -2.29 6.19 -4.30
N SER A 194 -1.58 6.38 -3.19
CA SER A 194 -1.44 5.39 -2.13
C SER A 194 -1.52 6.06 -0.78
N ILE A 195 -2.08 5.33 0.17
CA ILE A 195 -2.27 5.79 1.55
C ILE A 195 -1.55 4.80 2.46
N ASN A 196 -0.68 5.30 3.31
CA ASN A 196 -0.03 4.56 4.37
C ASN A 196 -0.72 4.89 5.70
N TRP A 197 -1.45 3.90 6.20
CA TRP A 197 -1.97 3.90 7.56
C TRP A 197 -0.89 3.40 8.51
N GLN A 198 -0.98 3.84 9.75
CA GLN A 198 -0.23 3.22 10.83
C GLN A 198 -0.77 1.81 11.07
N LYS A 199 0.14 0.85 11.20
CA LYS A 199 -0.23 -0.50 11.62
C LYS A 199 -0.30 -0.56 13.15
N PRO A 200 -1.25 -1.31 13.72
CA PRO A 200 -1.24 -1.58 15.15
C PRO A 200 0.09 -2.22 15.57
N SER A 201 0.60 -1.77 16.72
CA SER A 201 1.79 -2.32 17.39
C SER A 201 1.45 -3.57 18.19
#